data_AF-A0A836RFW0-F1
#
_entry.id   AF-A0A836RFW0-F1
#
_cell.length_a   1.000
_cell.length_b   1.000
_cell.length_c   1.000
_cell.angle_alpha   90.00
_cell.angle_beta   90.00
_cell.angle_gamma   90.00
#
_symmetry.space_group_name_H-M   'P 1'
#
loop_
_entity.id
_entity.type
_entity.pdbx_description
1 polymer ?
#
loop_
_entity_poly.entity_id
_entity_poly.type
_entity_poly.pdbx_seq_one_letter_code
_entity_poly.pdbx_strand_id
1 'polypeptide(L)'
;MASTSWALLLGVALWSADGANRFVALDAPPNPYWVSRTTAKLITPQWIGETGVEAVIVLAIDDLKDPPKYEAFLRPILRRLKQIDSGSGMSIMTVRVDPADPQLQKWLQEGVSLEVHTYHHPCPCLQGGASGLTTAKETFDRCVDLLNQIPGHRPVAYRMPCCDSMNSVSPRFFTEVFYRTTPNGHFLTIDSSVFHIFSVNDPELPERLTRDSAGRERFRKYMPSDRLMVNLIEDYPYPYVIGGLCWEIPPLMPSDWDAQHLNGKCSPVTVSDLKAAVDAVVAKRGVFSLCFHPHGWIRDDQVMEMIEYAERKYPGKVRFLSFQEVLRRINRNLLAGESLRAADGGDNGVRLLDLDNDGYMDVVIGNERTRRTRLWLPGSGTWQEGPFPVPLVRTVDDQRQEMGVRFGVLQSRGFASCLVRNDRVAGLWHFDGRIWRPVPNGLAGLDGDDPVFTARQGRDCGVRLRDVDRDGRCELIVANPDQSAVFSWSENQGWGRLAFRLPAATQIVDRHGRDAGLRFVDLDQDGYDDVIFSNAERYSVDLFVSTERGWSRRVLSGVRSRGDDAIPMIVRADGTNNGVWFSYGHLWVQNEETGKRMPDHVERRTYDQLLTRRTESGAGRK
;
A
#
# COMPACT_ATOMS: atom_id res chain seq x y z
N MET A 1 5.29 -50.93 29.59
CA MET A 1 6.10 -50.44 28.46
C MET A 1 5.17 -50.29 27.26
N ALA A 2 4.68 -49.09 27.01
CA ALA A 2 3.89 -48.76 25.82
C ALA A 2 4.37 -47.39 25.35
N SER A 3 5.07 -47.38 24.22
CA SER A 3 5.63 -46.20 23.58
C SER A 3 4.54 -45.44 22.83
N THR A 4 4.28 -44.20 23.24
CA THR A 4 3.45 -43.24 22.51
C THR A 4 4.29 -42.55 21.45
N SER A 5 4.08 -42.91 20.19
CA SER A 5 4.63 -42.23 19.02
C SER A 5 3.92 -40.89 18.82
N TRP A 6 4.68 -39.80 18.88
CA TRP A 6 4.22 -38.47 18.47
C TRP A 6 4.24 -38.40 16.94
N ALA A 7 3.06 -38.31 16.32
CA ALA A 7 2.96 -37.98 14.91
C ALA A 7 3.24 -36.48 14.73
N LEU A 8 4.38 -36.14 14.11
CA LEU A 8 4.60 -34.81 13.54
C LEU A 8 3.55 -34.59 12.45
N LEU A 9 2.57 -33.73 12.71
CA LEU A 9 1.77 -33.09 11.67
C LEU A 9 2.69 -32.11 10.94
N LEU A 10 3.34 -32.59 9.87
CA LEU A 10 3.87 -31.75 8.81
C LEU A 10 2.70 -30.97 8.22
N GLY A 11 2.53 -29.73 8.67
CA GLY A 11 1.67 -28.77 8.00
C GLY A 11 2.17 -28.60 6.57
N VAL A 12 1.41 -29.14 5.61
CA VAL A 12 1.59 -28.78 4.21
C VAL A 12 1.17 -27.31 4.13
N ALA A 13 2.16 -26.41 4.08
CA ALA A 13 1.92 -25.02 3.73
C ALA A 13 1.23 -25.04 2.36
N LEU A 14 -0.04 -24.67 2.30
CA LEU A 14 -0.72 -24.40 1.05
C LEU A 14 0.00 -23.20 0.45
N TRP A 15 0.74 -23.43 -0.64
CA TRP A 15 1.39 -22.36 -1.38
C TRP A 15 0.30 -21.40 -1.84
N SER A 16 0.38 -20.14 -1.40
CA SER A 16 -0.43 -19.07 -1.97
C SER A 16 -0.24 -19.06 -3.49
N ALA A 17 -1.31 -18.85 -4.24
CA ALA A 17 -1.33 -18.80 -5.70
C ALA A 17 -0.36 -17.74 -6.30
N ASP A 18 0.21 -16.86 -5.47
CA ASP A 18 1.20 -15.83 -5.80
C ASP A 18 2.51 -15.94 -4.97
N GLY A 19 2.84 -17.12 -4.43
CA GLY A 19 3.95 -17.30 -3.48
C GLY A 19 5.31 -16.73 -3.95
N ALA A 20 5.64 -16.87 -5.24
CA ALA A 20 6.86 -16.31 -5.83
C ALA A 20 6.71 -14.84 -6.27
N ASN A 21 5.47 -14.40 -6.57
CA ASN A 21 5.13 -13.02 -6.93
C ASN A 21 5.00 -12.08 -5.72
N ARG A 22 5.23 -12.53 -4.48
CA ARG A 22 5.04 -11.70 -3.27
C ARG A 22 5.89 -10.42 -3.19
N PHE A 23 6.88 -10.23 -4.07
CA PHE A 23 7.72 -9.03 -4.12
C PHE A 23 7.34 -8.04 -5.23
N VAL A 24 6.36 -8.36 -6.09
CA VAL A 24 6.05 -7.54 -7.27
C VAL A 24 5.65 -6.10 -6.93
N ALA A 25 5.05 -5.89 -5.76
CA ALA A 25 4.65 -4.56 -5.28
C ALA A 25 5.85 -3.62 -5.03
N LEU A 26 7.07 -4.13 -4.85
CA LEU A 26 8.26 -3.31 -4.63
C LEU A 26 8.71 -2.54 -5.87
N ASP A 27 8.41 -3.07 -7.07
CA ASP A 27 8.81 -2.50 -8.37
C ASP A 27 7.59 -2.08 -9.22
N ALA A 28 6.38 -2.25 -8.70
CA ALA A 28 5.14 -1.83 -9.32
C ALA A 28 4.91 -0.33 -9.12
N PRO A 29 4.24 0.34 -10.06
CA PRO A 29 3.72 1.68 -9.81
C PRO A 29 2.83 1.70 -8.56
N PRO A 30 2.84 2.79 -7.78
CA PRO A 30 2.11 2.88 -6.52
C PRO A 30 0.63 2.53 -6.68
N ASN A 31 0.18 1.53 -5.94
CA ASN A 31 -1.23 1.12 -5.85
C ASN A 31 -1.59 1.01 -4.36
N PRO A 32 -2.45 1.87 -3.79
CA PRO A 32 -2.79 1.81 -2.38
C PRO A 32 -3.54 0.54 -1.94
N TYR A 33 -4.02 -0.28 -2.89
CA TYR A 33 -4.85 -1.47 -2.65
C TYR A 33 -4.11 -2.79 -2.92
N TRP A 34 -2.77 -2.79 -2.93
CA TRP A 34 -1.99 -3.96 -3.35
C TRP A 34 -1.99 -5.13 -2.36
N VAL A 35 -2.31 -4.87 -1.10
CA VAL A 35 -2.32 -5.88 -0.03
C VAL A 35 -3.61 -6.70 -0.04
N SER A 36 -3.53 -7.93 0.44
CA SER A 36 -4.69 -8.82 0.65
C SER A 36 -4.48 -9.71 1.87
N ARG A 37 -5.46 -10.56 2.20
CA ARG A 37 -5.38 -11.53 3.31
C ARG A 37 -4.14 -12.45 3.25
N THR A 38 -3.56 -12.66 2.06
CA THR A 38 -2.41 -13.56 1.83
C THR A 38 -1.07 -12.83 1.85
N THR A 39 -1.07 -11.50 1.93
CA THR A 39 0.15 -10.71 2.09
C THR A 39 0.77 -11.00 3.47
N ALA A 40 2.09 -11.08 3.54
CA ALA A 40 2.80 -11.27 4.79
C ALA A 40 2.47 -10.18 5.81
N LYS A 41 2.34 -10.54 7.08
CA LYS A 41 1.79 -9.68 8.13
C LYS A 41 2.85 -8.77 8.71
N LEU A 42 2.48 -7.54 9.05
CA LEU A 42 3.26 -6.66 9.93
C LEU A 42 2.53 -6.49 11.27
N ILE A 43 2.60 -7.53 12.11
CA ILE A 43 1.87 -7.57 13.38
C ILE A 43 2.43 -6.53 14.37
N THR A 44 1.60 -6.05 15.29
CA THR A 44 1.99 -5.06 16.32
C THR A 44 3.29 -5.41 17.06
N PRO A 45 3.53 -6.66 17.52
CA PRO A 45 4.80 -7.04 18.16
C PRO A 45 6.08 -6.73 17.37
N GLN A 46 6.02 -6.67 16.03
CA GLN A 46 7.19 -6.41 15.18
C GLN A 46 7.72 -4.97 15.33
N TRP A 47 6.85 -4.02 15.65
CA TRP A 47 7.16 -2.58 15.59
C TRP A 47 6.84 -1.80 16.85
N ILE A 48 6.01 -2.33 17.76
CA ILE A 48 5.59 -1.63 18.97
C ILE A 48 6.75 -1.37 19.94
N GLY A 49 7.68 -2.32 20.07
CA GLY A 49 8.81 -2.26 20.99
C GLY A 49 8.45 -2.48 22.47
N GLU A 50 7.25 -3.00 22.74
CA GLU A 50 6.76 -3.32 24.09
C GLU A 50 6.32 -4.78 24.17
N THR A 51 6.85 -5.52 25.14
CA THR A 51 6.47 -6.92 25.37
C THR A 51 5.02 -7.02 25.85
N GLY A 52 4.26 -7.96 25.29
CA GLY A 52 2.88 -8.24 25.68
C GLY A 52 1.82 -7.37 25.00
N VAL A 53 2.22 -6.32 24.27
CA VAL A 53 1.28 -5.55 23.44
C VAL A 53 1.00 -6.31 22.15
N GLU A 54 -0.27 -6.60 21.91
CA GLU A 54 -0.76 -7.38 20.77
C GLU A 54 -1.46 -6.50 19.73
N ALA A 55 -2.02 -5.35 20.10
CA ALA A 55 -2.73 -4.48 19.16
C ALA A 55 -2.54 -2.99 19.46
N VAL A 56 -2.70 -2.17 18.43
CA VAL A 56 -2.73 -0.70 18.54
C VAL A 56 -4.05 -0.15 18.03
N ILE A 57 -4.61 0.81 18.76
CA ILE A 57 -5.73 1.63 18.31
C ILE A 57 -5.22 3.07 18.16
N VAL A 58 -5.44 3.67 17.00
CA VAL A 58 -5.22 5.09 16.75
C VAL A 58 -6.58 5.77 16.78
N LEU A 59 -6.77 6.72 17.69
CA LEU A 59 -7.97 7.56 17.70
C LEU A 59 -7.68 8.79 16.84
N ALA A 60 -8.35 8.90 15.69
CA ALA A 60 -8.15 10.00 14.75
C ALA A 60 -9.47 10.74 14.50
N ILE A 61 -9.60 11.93 15.09
CA ILE A 61 -10.77 12.80 14.93
C ILE A 61 -10.56 13.78 13.77
N ASP A 62 -11.52 13.86 12.87
CA ASP A 62 -11.39 14.59 11.61
C ASP A 62 -11.92 16.04 11.69
N ASP A 63 -11.58 16.82 10.66
CA ASP A 63 -12.17 18.13 10.33
C ASP A 63 -11.81 19.36 11.20
N LEU A 64 -10.69 19.35 11.95
CA LEU A 64 -10.37 20.46 12.86
C LEU A 64 -10.32 21.83 12.14
N LYS A 65 -11.27 22.69 12.56
CA LYS A 65 -11.43 24.11 12.17
C LYS A 65 -11.71 25.04 13.36
N ASP A 66 -12.14 24.49 14.50
CA ASP A 66 -12.64 25.22 15.67
C ASP A 66 -12.11 24.57 16.97
N PRO A 67 -10.92 24.97 17.45
CA PRO A 67 -10.28 24.29 18.59
C PRO A 67 -11.14 24.17 19.86
N PRO A 68 -11.91 25.19 20.29
CA PRO A 68 -12.84 25.05 21.42
C PRO A 68 -13.83 23.90 21.32
N LYS A 69 -14.45 23.69 20.14
CA LYS A 69 -15.41 22.59 19.92
C LYS A 69 -14.74 21.22 20.07
N TYR A 70 -13.53 21.07 19.53
CA TYR A 70 -12.77 19.83 19.60
C TYR A 70 -12.28 19.57 21.02
N GLU A 71 -11.81 20.60 21.72
CA GLU A 71 -11.40 20.49 23.13
C GLU A 71 -12.56 20.03 24.01
N ALA A 72 -13.76 20.58 23.82
CA ALA A 72 -14.94 20.18 24.59
C ALA A 72 -15.27 18.68 24.40
N PHE A 73 -15.22 18.20 23.15
CA PHE A 73 -15.48 16.78 22.83
C PHE A 73 -14.36 15.86 23.34
N LEU A 74 -13.10 16.25 23.15
CA LEU A 74 -11.94 15.40 23.42
C LEU A 74 -11.54 15.37 24.90
N ARG A 75 -11.81 16.41 25.68
CA ARG A 75 -11.34 16.53 27.06
C ARG A 75 -11.65 15.30 27.94
N PRO A 76 -12.85 14.72 27.96
CA PRO A 76 -13.09 13.49 28.73
C PRO A 76 -12.29 12.29 28.21
N ILE A 77 -12.17 12.13 26.89
CA ILE A 77 -11.38 11.07 26.25
C ILE A 77 -9.89 11.21 26.63
N LEU A 78 -9.31 12.39 26.49
CA LEU A 78 -7.90 12.67 26.82
C LEU A 78 -7.59 12.42 28.31
N ARG A 79 -8.51 12.78 29.21
CA ARG A 79 -8.36 12.47 30.64
C ARG A 79 -8.33 10.97 30.89
N ARG A 80 -9.17 10.20 30.20
CA ARG A 80 -9.19 8.74 30.32
C ARG A 80 -7.92 8.10 29.76
N LEU A 81 -7.45 8.54 28.59
CA LEU A 81 -6.23 8.02 27.95
C LEU A 81 -5.00 8.26 28.83
N LYS A 82 -4.89 9.44 29.44
CA LYS A 82 -3.82 9.77 30.41
C LYS A 82 -3.81 8.88 31.67
N GLN A 83 -4.94 8.24 32.01
CA GLN A 83 -5.02 7.29 33.12
C GLN A 83 -4.59 5.87 32.71
N ILE A 84 -4.60 5.56 31.40
CA ILE A 84 -4.18 4.26 30.85
C ILE A 84 -2.67 4.26 30.67
N ASP A 85 -2.15 5.28 29.99
CA ASP A 85 -0.75 5.47 29.69
C ASP A 85 -0.42 6.97 29.75
N SER A 86 0.86 7.28 29.90
CA SER A 86 1.42 8.63 29.92
C SER A 86 1.21 9.44 28.64
N GLY A 87 0.88 8.79 27.51
CA GLY A 87 0.60 9.43 26.22
C GLY A 87 -0.87 9.81 26.03
N SER A 88 -1.14 10.66 25.02
CA SER A 88 -2.52 11.03 24.67
C SER A 88 -3.23 9.96 23.86
N GLY A 89 -2.53 9.21 23.01
CA GLY A 89 -3.12 8.28 22.05
C GLY A 89 -4.05 8.89 20.99
N MET A 90 -4.01 10.22 20.80
CA MET A 90 -4.97 10.97 19.98
C MET A 90 -4.29 11.73 18.84
N SER A 91 -4.88 11.66 17.66
CA SER A 91 -4.52 12.46 16.49
C SER A 91 -5.73 13.26 16.03
N ILE A 92 -5.51 14.51 15.62
CA ILE A 92 -6.55 15.39 15.09
C ILE A 92 -6.24 15.72 13.63
N MET A 93 -7.04 15.22 12.69
CA MET A 93 -6.91 15.56 11.28
C MET A 93 -7.44 16.99 11.07
N THR A 94 -6.53 17.87 10.67
CA THR A 94 -6.71 19.32 10.71
C THR A 94 -6.86 19.90 9.31
N VAL A 95 -7.89 20.71 9.12
CA VAL A 95 -8.15 21.40 7.86
C VAL A 95 -7.48 22.78 7.89
N ARG A 96 -7.89 23.63 8.84
CA ARG A 96 -7.40 25.01 8.96
C ARG A 96 -7.55 25.51 10.39
N VAL A 97 -6.46 25.97 10.97
CA VAL A 97 -6.40 26.59 12.31
C VAL A 97 -5.51 27.83 12.28
N ASP A 98 -5.60 28.66 13.32
CA ASP A 98 -4.57 29.66 13.62
C ASP A 98 -3.37 28.97 14.29
N PRO A 99 -2.17 28.95 13.68
CA PRO A 99 -1.00 28.30 14.29
C PRO A 99 -0.59 28.86 15.65
N ALA A 100 -1.04 30.08 15.99
CA ALA A 100 -0.79 30.73 17.27
C ALA A 100 -1.86 30.43 18.35
N ASP A 101 -2.90 29.66 18.04
CA ASP A 101 -3.93 29.32 19.03
C ASP A 101 -3.30 28.55 20.21
N PRO A 102 -3.42 29.06 21.46
CA PRO A 102 -2.80 28.45 22.63
C PRO A 102 -3.29 27.03 22.94
N GLN A 103 -4.49 26.67 22.48
CA GLN A 103 -5.03 25.32 22.65
C GLN A 103 -4.21 24.28 21.89
N LEU A 104 -3.59 24.64 20.76
CA LEU A 104 -2.73 23.74 19.99
C LEU A 104 -1.49 23.36 20.81
N GLN A 105 -0.86 24.33 21.46
CA GLN A 105 0.31 24.08 22.32
C GLN A 105 -0.04 23.21 23.52
N LYS A 106 -1.22 23.42 24.13
CA LYS A 106 -1.71 22.58 25.22
C LYS A 106 -1.88 21.12 24.77
N TRP A 107 -2.46 20.89 23.60
CA TRP A 107 -2.60 19.55 23.02
C TRP A 107 -1.25 18.88 22.74
N LEU A 108 -0.29 19.60 22.15
CA LEU A 108 1.04 19.07 21.88
C LEU A 108 1.77 18.66 23.18
N GLN A 109 1.66 19.45 24.24
CA GLN A 109 2.23 19.13 25.56
C GLN A 109 1.56 17.92 26.22
N GLU A 110 0.28 17.67 25.91
CA GLU A 110 -0.45 16.48 26.35
C GLU A 110 -0.14 15.25 25.47
N GLY A 111 0.63 15.42 24.38
CA GLY A 111 1.03 14.35 23.46
C GLY A 111 0.03 14.08 22.34
N VAL A 112 -0.91 14.99 22.08
CA VAL A 112 -1.84 14.93 20.93
C VAL A 112 -1.09 15.36 19.67
N SER A 113 -1.28 14.66 18.55
CA SER A 113 -0.71 15.06 17.26
C SER A 113 -1.74 15.76 16.38
N LEU A 114 -1.29 16.75 15.59
CA LEU A 114 -2.13 17.46 14.61
C LEU A 114 -1.69 17.04 13.22
N GLU A 115 -2.60 16.51 12.42
CA GLU A 115 -2.26 15.87 11.16
C GLU A 115 -3.01 16.53 10.00
N VAL A 116 -2.63 16.22 8.76
CA VAL A 116 -3.11 16.96 7.58
C VAL A 116 -4.43 16.40 7.05
N HIS A 117 -5.42 17.27 6.82
CA HIS A 117 -6.70 16.91 6.20
C HIS A 117 -7.06 17.77 4.97
N THR A 118 -6.04 18.35 4.33
CA THR A 118 -6.11 19.42 3.29
C THR A 118 -6.74 20.73 3.78
N TYR A 119 -6.36 21.86 3.19
CA TYR A 119 -6.78 23.18 3.67
C TYR A 119 -8.24 23.53 3.31
N HIS A 120 -8.72 23.04 2.17
CA HIS A 120 -10.04 23.35 1.63
C HIS A 120 -11.04 22.21 1.78
N HIS A 121 -10.60 21.02 2.22
CA HIS A 121 -11.43 19.82 2.35
C HIS A 121 -12.26 19.49 1.09
N PRO A 122 -11.63 19.36 -0.11
CA PRO A 122 -12.35 18.98 -1.32
C PRO A 122 -12.79 17.51 -1.29
N CYS A 123 -14.06 17.24 -1.61
CA CYS A 123 -14.59 15.89 -1.75
C CYS A 123 -15.20 15.65 -3.14
N PRO A 124 -14.64 14.72 -3.95
CA PRO A 124 -13.34 14.05 -3.77
C PRO A 124 -12.16 15.02 -3.91
N CYS A 125 -10.95 14.62 -3.51
CA CYS A 125 -9.79 15.53 -3.54
C CYS A 125 -9.32 15.83 -4.96
N LEU A 126 -9.13 14.80 -5.78
CA LEU A 126 -8.89 14.97 -7.21
C LEU A 126 -10.23 15.22 -7.91
N GLN A 127 -10.46 16.47 -8.31
CA GLN A 127 -11.65 16.93 -9.00
C GLN A 127 -11.37 18.25 -9.72
N GLY A 128 -12.28 18.70 -10.60
CA GLY A 128 -12.22 20.04 -11.20
C GLY A 128 -11.63 20.10 -12.61
N GLY A 129 -11.39 18.97 -13.26
CA GLY A 129 -10.87 18.90 -14.63
C GLY A 129 -9.45 19.43 -14.72
N ALA A 130 -9.14 20.19 -15.78
CA ALA A 130 -7.78 20.58 -16.15
C ALA A 130 -6.93 21.26 -15.04
N SER A 131 -7.54 22.03 -14.13
CA SER A 131 -6.84 22.67 -13.00
C SER A 131 -6.85 21.83 -11.72
N GLY A 132 -7.49 20.67 -11.74
CA GLY A 132 -7.85 19.92 -10.55
C GLY A 132 -6.65 19.30 -9.83
N LEU A 133 -5.67 18.76 -10.55
CA LEU A 133 -4.45 18.25 -9.92
C LEU A 133 -3.67 19.38 -9.22
N THR A 134 -3.49 20.52 -9.88
CA THR A 134 -2.83 21.69 -9.30
C THR A 134 -3.57 22.20 -8.06
N THR A 135 -4.90 22.22 -8.10
CA THR A 135 -5.75 22.61 -6.96
C THR A 135 -5.61 21.63 -5.80
N ALA A 136 -5.59 20.32 -6.08
CA ALA A 136 -5.36 19.29 -5.07
C ALA A 136 -3.98 19.43 -4.42
N LYS A 137 -2.93 19.70 -5.22
CA LYS A 137 -1.58 19.94 -4.72
C LYS A 137 -1.51 21.19 -3.84
N GLU A 138 -2.10 22.31 -4.28
CA GLU A 138 -2.12 23.55 -3.50
C GLU A 138 -2.79 23.34 -2.14
N THR A 139 -3.96 22.71 -2.11
CA THR A 139 -4.69 22.57 -0.85
C THR A 139 -4.02 21.60 0.12
N PHE A 140 -3.33 20.58 -0.40
CA PHE A 140 -2.49 19.67 0.38
C PHE A 140 -1.28 20.41 0.95
N ASP A 141 -0.47 21.05 0.09
CA ASP A 141 0.76 21.76 0.48
C ASP A 141 0.49 22.85 1.49
N ARG A 142 -0.56 23.64 1.25
CA ARG A 142 -0.95 24.73 2.15
C ARG A 142 -1.27 24.24 3.55
N CYS A 143 -1.92 23.08 3.67
CA CYS A 143 -2.23 22.50 4.96
C CYS A 143 -0.98 21.95 5.65
N VAL A 144 -0.12 21.23 4.92
CA VAL A 144 1.18 20.76 5.43
C VAL A 144 2.00 21.93 5.96
N ASP A 145 2.15 23.00 5.18
CA ASP A 145 2.94 24.16 5.56
C ASP A 145 2.30 24.96 6.69
N LEU A 146 0.97 25.07 6.74
CA LEU A 146 0.25 25.68 7.87
C LEU A 146 0.56 24.95 9.17
N LEU A 147 0.48 23.61 9.20
CA LEU A 147 0.71 22.86 10.42
C LEU A 147 2.18 22.84 10.87
N ASN A 148 3.12 23.02 9.95
CA ASN A 148 4.54 23.23 10.29
C ASN A 148 4.83 24.62 10.87
N GLN A 149 3.89 25.58 10.78
CA GLN A 149 4.04 26.89 11.44
C GLN A 149 3.73 26.83 12.95
N ILE A 150 3.11 25.75 13.44
CA ILE A 150 2.83 25.56 14.86
C ILE A 150 4.16 25.27 15.59
N PRO A 151 4.55 26.07 16.60
CA PRO A 151 5.83 25.88 17.28
C PRO A 151 6.01 24.47 17.86
N GLY A 152 7.15 23.83 17.59
CA GLY A 152 7.48 22.50 18.10
C GLY A 152 6.69 21.34 17.46
N HIS A 153 5.87 21.63 16.45
CA HIS A 153 5.05 20.65 15.77
C HIS A 153 5.66 20.21 14.43
N ARG A 154 5.44 18.95 14.07
CA ARG A 154 5.74 18.41 12.75
C ARG A 154 4.67 17.38 12.39
N PRO A 155 3.74 17.69 11.47
CA PRO A 155 2.74 16.72 11.04
C PRO A 155 3.43 15.55 10.33
N VAL A 156 2.89 14.36 10.48
CA VAL A 156 3.46 13.13 9.89
C VAL A 156 2.46 12.37 9.04
N ALA A 157 1.16 12.57 9.28
CA ALA A 157 0.07 11.82 8.68
C ALA A 157 -0.87 12.69 7.84
N TYR A 158 -1.52 12.03 6.89
CA TYR A 158 -2.57 12.54 6.04
C TYR A 158 -3.81 11.67 6.16
N ARG A 159 -4.98 12.28 6.04
CA ARG A 159 -6.23 11.58 5.72
C ARG A 159 -6.92 12.33 4.61
N MET A 160 -7.29 11.59 3.57
CA MET A 160 -8.01 12.07 2.43
C MET A 160 -9.43 12.50 2.84
N PRO A 161 -9.84 13.73 2.55
CA PRO A 161 -11.23 14.17 2.75
C PRO A 161 -12.24 13.19 2.15
N CYS A 162 -13.26 12.85 2.93
CA CYS A 162 -14.36 11.97 2.56
C CYS A 162 -13.96 10.53 2.13
N CYS A 163 -12.78 10.03 2.52
CA CYS A 163 -12.35 8.66 2.19
C CYS A 163 -13.23 7.57 2.81
N ASP A 164 -14.02 7.90 3.83
CA ASP A 164 -14.98 7.04 4.52
C ASP A 164 -16.38 7.01 3.87
N SER A 165 -16.61 7.84 2.86
CA SER A 165 -17.94 8.05 2.27
C SER A 165 -17.98 8.00 0.74
N MET A 166 -16.83 8.03 0.07
CA MET A 166 -16.74 8.03 -1.39
C MET A 166 -15.36 7.61 -1.94
N ASN A 167 -15.30 7.33 -3.23
CA ASN A 167 -14.07 7.01 -3.94
C ASN A 167 -13.21 8.27 -4.20
N SER A 168 -12.37 8.63 -3.24
CA SER A 168 -11.47 9.80 -3.28
C SER A 168 -9.97 9.45 -3.34
N VAL A 169 -9.55 8.38 -2.65
CA VAL A 169 -8.18 7.85 -2.66
C VAL A 169 -7.81 7.32 -4.05
N SER A 170 -6.65 7.72 -4.56
CA SER A 170 -6.22 7.43 -5.92
C SER A 170 -4.71 7.19 -6.00
N PRO A 171 -4.24 6.23 -6.81
CA PRO A 171 -2.83 6.10 -7.17
C PRO A 171 -2.17 7.42 -7.62
N ARG A 172 -2.91 8.26 -8.37
CA ARG A 172 -2.42 9.55 -8.89
C ARG A 172 -2.17 10.55 -7.77
N PHE A 173 -2.96 10.53 -6.70
CA PHE A 173 -2.73 11.41 -5.56
C PHE A 173 -1.37 11.10 -4.91
N PHE A 174 -1.03 9.83 -4.75
CA PHE A 174 0.24 9.45 -4.14
C PHE A 174 1.44 9.92 -4.97
N THR A 175 1.45 9.62 -6.28
CA THR A 175 2.59 9.94 -7.15
C THR A 175 2.75 11.44 -7.42
N GLU A 176 1.64 12.14 -7.62
CA GLU A 176 1.67 13.52 -8.09
C GLU A 176 1.50 14.55 -6.96
N VAL A 177 1.00 14.14 -5.78
CA VAL A 177 0.81 15.02 -4.62
C VAL A 177 1.61 14.57 -3.41
N PHE A 178 1.26 13.43 -2.80
CA PHE A 178 1.79 13.03 -1.47
C PHE A 178 3.31 12.78 -1.45
N TYR A 179 3.87 12.18 -2.51
CA TYR A 179 5.32 11.93 -2.58
C TYR A 179 6.15 13.17 -2.86
N ARG A 180 5.53 14.28 -3.28
CA ARG A 180 6.26 15.52 -3.54
C ARG A 180 6.43 16.29 -2.23
N THR A 181 7.50 17.07 -2.15
CA THR A 181 7.63 18.06 -1.08
C THR A 181 6.72 19.25 -1.36
N THR A 182 6.41 20.02 -0.31
CA THR A 182 5.85 21.37 -0.45
C THR A 182 6.93 22.32 -0.98
N PRO A 183 6.56 23.54 -1.43
CA PRO A 183 7.54 24.57 -1.78
C PRO A 183 8.51 24.92 -0.64
N ASN A 184 8.12 24.69 0.62
CA ASN A 184 8.96 24.89 1.80
C ASN A 184 9.81 23.65 2.16
N GLY A 185 9.80 22.60 1.32
CA GLY A 185 10.59 21.39 1.54
C GLY A 185 9.97 20.41 2.56
N HIS A 186 8.74 20.65 3.02
CA HIS A 186 8.06 19.74 3.95
C HIS A 186 7.44 18.54 3.22
N PHE A 187 7.24 17.43 3.93
CA PHE A 187 6.60 16.22 3.42
C PHE A 187 6.02 15.38 4.56
N LEU A 188 5.12 14.46 4.23
CA LEU A 188 4.48 13.51 5.15
C LEU A 188 4.97 12.08 4.90
N THR A 189 4.70 11.19 5.86
CA THR A 189 5.16 9.79 5.83
C THR A 189 4.06 8.76 6.05
N ILE A 190 2.92 9.17 6.60
CA ILE A 190 1.76 8.31 6.87
C ILE A 190 0.56 8.79 6.03
N ASP A 191 -0.17 7.85 5.47
CA ASP A 191 -1.57 7.98 5.04
C ASP A 191 -2.45 7.09 5.94
N SER A 192 -3.71 7.50 6.12
CA SER A 192 -4.73 6.73 6.83
C SER A 192 -6.08 6.94 6.14
N SER A 193 -6.14 6.54 4.88
CA SER A 193 -7.26 6.81 3.98
C SER A 193 -7.83 5.57 3.29
N VAL A 194 -7.12 4.44 3.32
CA VAL A 194 -7.57 3.18 2.72
C VAL A 194 -8.28 2.35 3.79
N PHE A 195 -9.61 2.37 3.75
CA PHE A 195 -10.38 1.61 4.71
C PHE A 195 -10.16 0.11 4.60
N HIS A 196 -10.28 -0.60 5.71
CA HIS A 196 -10.37 -2.05 5.69
C HIS A 196 -11.62 -2.53 6.41
N ILE A 197 -12.06 -3.72 6.01
CA ILE A 197 -13.10 -4.51 6.69
C ILE A 197 -12.56 -5.88 7.07
N PHE A 198 -13.15 -6.45 8.12
CA PHE A 198 -13.09 -7.88 8.33
C PHE A 198 -14.27 -8.55 7.62
N SER A 199 -13.98 -9.60 6.87
CA SER A 199 -14.94 -10.35 6.08
C SER A 199 -15.21 -11.72 6.70
N VAL A 200 -16.31 -12.35 6.28
CA VAL A 200 -16.60 -13.75 6.66
C VAL A 200 -15.62 -14.76 6.05
N ASN A 201 -14.73 -14.31 5.16
CA ASN A 201 -13.73 -15.14 4.50
C ASN A 201 -12.38 -15.14 5.22
N ASP A 202 -12.22 -14.42 6.35
CA ASP A 202 -11.00 -14.47 7.16
C ASP A 202 -10.98 -15.72 8.05
N PRO A 203 -10.13 -16.72 7.78
CA PRO A 203 -10.07 -17.94 8.58
C PRO A 203 -9.48 -17.72 9.97
N GLU A 204 -8.83 -16.58 10.23
CA GLU A 204 -8.27 -16.25 11.55
C GLU A 204 -9.31 -15.68 12.52
N LEU A 205 -10.51 -15.32 12.01
CA LEU A 205 -11.56 -14.71 12.80
C LEU A 205 -12.74 -15.67 13.00
N PRO A 206 -13.20 -15.87 14.25
CA PRO A 206 -14.42 -16.64 14.48
C PRO A 206 -15.64 -15.90 13.93
N GLU A 207 -16.61 -16.64 13.39
CA GLU A 207 -17.82 -16.10 12.74
C GLU A 207 -18.59 -15.09 13.60
N ARG A 208 -18.57 -15.24 14.93
CA ARG A 208 -19.19 -14.30 15.88
C ARG A 208 -18.66 -12.85 15.76
N LEU A 209 -17.45 -12.66 15.25
CA LEU A 209 -16.85 -11.35 15.02
C LEU A 209 -17.19 -10.80 13.64
N THR A 210 -17.33 -11.65 12.63
CA THR A 210 -17.54 -11.27 11.23
C THR A 210 -19.02 -11.22 10.85
N ARG A 211 -19.92 -11.77 11.66
CA ARG A 211 -21.38 -11.63 11.54
C ARG A 211 -22.00 -10.91 12.72
N ASP A 212 -23.05 -10.12 12.46
CA ASP A 212 -23.88 -9.48 13.48
C ASP A 212 -24.99 -10.41 14.02
N SER A 213 -25.77 -9.94 15.00
CA SER A 213 -26.84 -10.74 15.62
C SER A 213 -27.98 -11.12 14.66
N ALA A 214 -28.07 -10.48 13.50
CA ALA A 214 -29.02 -10.80 12.44
C ALA A 214 -28.39 -11.68 11.34
N GLY A 215 -27.15 -12.16 11.53
CA GLY A 215 -26.43 -13.00 10.57
C GLY A 215 -25.82 -12.26 9.39
N ARG A 216 -25.92 -10.92 9.34
CA ARG A 216 -25.32 -10.10 8.27
C ARG A 216 -23.82 -9.97 8.48
N GLU A 217 -23.06 -9.79 7.40
CA GLU A 217 -21.63 -9.44 7.52
C GLU A 217 -21.49 -8.14 8.33
N ARG A 218 -20.79 -8.22 9.47
CA ARG A 218 -20.78 -7.18 10.50
C ARG A 218 -20.19 -5.87 9.99
N PHE A 219 -19.12 -5.95 9.22
CA PHE A 219 -18.39 -4.77 8.75
C PHE A 219 -18.77 -4.39 7.32
N ARG A 220 -18.95 -5.36 6.42
CA ARG A 220 -19.37 -5.10 5.03
C ARG A 220 -20.69 -4.34 4.92
N LYS A 221 -21.62 -4.51 5.88
CA LYS A 221 -22.91 -3.80 5.88
C LYS A 221 -22.80 -2.27 5.94
N TYR A 222 -21.66 -1.74 6.37
CA TYR A 222 -21.40 -0.30 6.44
C TYR A 222 -20.94 0.28 5.09
N MET A 223 -20.54 -0.57 4.15
CA MET A 223 -20.33 -0.10 2.78
C MET A 223 -21.66 0.48 2.25
N PRO A 224 -21.65 1.71 1.72
CA PRO A 224 -22.87 2.35 1.23
C PRO A 224 -23.60 1.47 0.21
N SER A 225 -24.91 1.26 0.40
CA SER A 225 -25.74 0.50 -0.55
C SER A 225 -26.25 1.35 -1.71
N ASP A 226 -26.20 2.68 -1.57
CA ASP A 226 -26.71 3.67 -2.54
C ASP A 226 -25.66 4.11 -3.57
N ARG A 227 -24.39 3.76 -3.35
CA ARG A 227 -23.26 4.10 -4.21
C ARG A 227 -22.20 3.02 -4.17
N LEU A 228 -21.36 2.96 -5.19
CA LEU A 228 -20.21 2.08 -5.17
C LEU A 228 -19.08 2.67 -4.31
N MET A 229 -18.51 1.85 -3.41
CA MET A 229 -17.26 2.17 -2.71
C MET A 229 -16.21 1.07 -2.94
N VAL A 230 -15.06 1.45 -3.48
CA VAL A 230 -13.95 0.54 -3.83
C VAL A 230 -12.62 0.92 -3.18
N ASN A 231 -12.62 1.98 -2.37
CA ASN A 231 -11.46 2.45 -1.61
C ASN A 231 -11.21 1.62 -0.35
N LEU A 232 -11.16 0.30 -0.48
CA LEU A 232 -10.97 -0.58 0.64
C LEU A 232 -10.16 -1.83 0.33
N ILE A 233 -9.51 -2.33 1.36
CA ILE A 233 -8.87 -3.65 1.42
C ILE A 233 -9.63 -4.56 2.39
N GLU A 234 -9.42 -5.87 2.30
CA GLU A 234 -10.11 -6.84 3.15
C GLU A 234 -9.10 -7.64 3.98
N ASP A 235 -9.43 -7.88 5.25
CA ASP A 235 -8.76 -8.85 6.15
C ASP A 235 -7.26 -8.59 6.42
N TYR A 236 -6.78 -7.39 6.14
CA TYR A 236 -5.38 -6.97 6.32
C TYR A 236 -5.26 -5.75 7.26
N PRO A 237 -5.42 -5.94 8.58
CA PRO A 237 -5.41 -4.86 9.58
C PRO A 237 -3.97 -4.48 10.02
N TYR A 238 -3.04 -4.34 9.08
CA TYR A 238 -1.62 -4.10 9.39
C TYR A 238 -1.12 -2.83 8.71
N PRO A 239 -0.12 -2.14 9.30
CA PRO A 239 0.60 -1.12 8.54
C PRO A 239 1.23 -1.73 7.28
N TYR A 240 1.19 -1.01 6.17
CA TYR A 240 1.86 -1.42 4.94
C TYR A 240 2.43 -0.24 4.18
N VAL A 241 3.32 -0.52 3.22
CA VAL A 241 4.00 0.54 2.47
C VAL A 241 3.36 0.72 1.10
N ILE A 242 3.05 1.97 0.74
CA ILE A 242 2.62 2.36 -0.61
C ILE A 242 3.81 3.01 -1.31
N GLY A 243 4.28 2.40 -2.40
CA GLY A 243 5.28 2.97 -3.31
C GLY A 243 6.65 3.26 -2.67
N GLY A 244 7.01 2.55 -1.60
CA GLY A 244 8.29 2.72 -0.88
C GLY A 244 8.39 3.99 -0.02
N LEU A 245 7.43 4.91 -0.10
CA LEU A 245 7.55 6.26 0.49
C LEU A 245 6.48 6.60 1.54
N CYS A 246 5.39 5.84 1.59
CA CYS A 246 4.26 6.11 2.49
C CYS A 246 3.91 4.87 3.31
N TRP A 247 3.72 5.03 4.61
CA TRP A 247 3.01 4.07 5.45
C TRP A 247 1.52 4.29 5.35
N GLU A 248 0.74 3.28 4.96
CA GLU A 248 -0.69 3.25 5.24
C GLU A 248 -0.92 2.68 6.63
N ILE A 249 -1.65 3.43 7.46
CA ILE A 249 -2.24 2.94 8.70
C ILE A 249 -3.75 2.84 8.47
N PRO A 250 -4.26 1.66 8.09
CA PRO A 250 -5.59 1.57 7.51
C PRO A 250 -6.68 1.93 8.53
N PRO A 251 -7.58 2.89 8.24
CA PRO A 251 -8.80 3.03 9.01
C PRO A 251 -9.68 1.79 8.90
N LEU A 252 -10.46 1.49 9.94
CA LEU A 252 -11.39 0.37 9.93
C LEU A 252 -12.80 0.89 9.74
N MET A 253 -13.57 0.23 8.88
CA MET A 253 -15.01 0.48 8.75
C MET A 253 -15.76 -0.34 9.80
N PRO A 254 -16.58 0.27 10.67
CA PRO A 254 -17.17 1.61 10.49
C PRO A 254 -16.34 2.81 10.97
N SER A 255 -16.41 3.92 10.22
CA SER A 255 -16.29 5.28 10.75
C SER A 255 -17.61 5.71 11.40
N ASP A 256 -17.63 6.83 12.13
CA ASP A 256 -18.89 7.36 12.64
C ASP A 256 -19.85 7.89 11.55
N TRP A 257 -19.32 8.26 10.38
CA TRP A 257 -20.11 8.74 9.23
C TRP A 257 -20.90 7.61 8.57
N ASP A 258 -20.24 6.51 8.21
CA ASP A 258 -20.93 5.36 7.60
C ASP A 258 -21.87 4.69 8.62
N ALA A 259 -21.46 4.68 9.89
CA ALA A 259 -22.27 4.13 10.95
C ALA A 259 -23.53 4.93 11.23
N GLN A 260 -23.47 6.27 11.26
CA GLN A 260 -24.68 7.06 11.44
C GLN A 260 -25.59 6.99 10.20
N HIS A 261 -25.01 6.82 9.01
CA HIS A 261 -25.79 6.69 7.78
C HIS A 261 -26.63 5.40 7.81
N LEU A 262 -26.03 4.29 8.26
CA LEU A 262 -26.72 3.01 8.37
C LEU A 262 -27.63 2.90 9.61
N ASN A 263 -27.11 3.25 10.79
CA ASN A 263 -27.72 2.93 12.07
C ASN A 263 -28.39 4.14 12.76
N GLY A 264 -28.28 5.34 12.18
CA GLY A 264 -28.66 6.59 12.83
C GLY A 264 -27.60 7.11 13.82
N LYS A 265 -27.76 8.37 14.23
CA LYS A 265 -26.82 9.05 15.14
C LYS A 265 -26.74 8.38 16.50
N CYS A 266 -25.51 8.29 17.03
CA CYS A 266 -25.17 7.79 18.35
C CYS A 266 -25.73 6.39 18.66
N SER A 267 -25.81 5.53 17.64
CA SER A 267 -26.43 4.21 17.77
C SER A 267 -25.63 3.25 18.67
N PRO A 268 -26.28 2.51 19.60
CA PRO A 268 -25.61 1.48 20.38
C PRO A 268 -25.15 0.29 19.53
N VAL A 269 -25.73 0.09 18.34
CA VAL A 269 -25.27 -0.92 17.38
C VAL A 269 -23.86 -0.61 16.91
N THR A 270 -23.59 0.66 16.59
CA THR A 270 -22.26 1.15 16.22
C THR A 270 -21.23 0.84 17.32
N VAL A 271 -21.55 1.12 18.57
CA VAL A 271 -20.66 0.83 19.71
C VAL A 271 -20.40 -0.67 19.85
N SER A 272 -21.41 -1.51 19.64
CA SER A 272 -21.28 -2.97 19.64
C SER A 272 -20.33 -3.45 18.53
N ASP A 273 -20.45 -2.90 17.33
CA ASP A 273 -19.61 -3.26 16.19
C ASP A 273 -18.18 -2.72 16.33
N LEU A 274 -17.98 -1.55 16.94
CA LEU A 274 -16.66 -1.04 17.33
C LEU A 274 -15.96 -1.95 18.36
N LYS A 275 -16.69 -2.50 19.32
CA LYS A 275 -16.14 -3.49 20.27
C LYS A 275 -15.75 -4.80 19.57
N ALA A 276 -16.53 -5.24 18.58
CA ALA A 276 -16.18 -6.39 17.76
C ALA A 276 -14.95 -6.11 16.88
N ALA A 277 -14.77 -4.88 16.39
CA ALA A 277 -13.56 -4.45 15.70
C ALA A 277 -12.33 -4.56 16.61
N VAL A 278 -12.41 -4.07 17.86
CA VAL A 278 -11.33 -4.24 18.85
C VAL A 278 -10.99 -5.72 19.03
N ASP A 279 -11.98 -6.59 19.20
CA ASP A 279 -11.75 -8.04 19.33
C ASP A 279 -11.02 -8.64 18.11
N ALA A 280 -11.44 -8.27 16.90
CA ALA A 280 -10.86 -8.78 15.67
C ALA A 280 -9.42 -8.29 15.46
N VAL A 281 -9.15 -7.02 15.77
CA VAL A 281 -7.80 -6.42 15.67
C VAL A 281 -6.86 -7.08 16.68
N VAL A 282 -7.31 -7.34 17.91
CA VAL A 282 -6.51 -8.09 18.90
C VAL A 282 -6.25 -9.52 18.43
N ALA A 283 -7.27 -10.21 17.90
CA ALA A 283 -7.10 -11.57 17.36
C ALA A 283 -6.05 -11.61 16.23
N LYS A 284 -6.05 -10.61 15.34
CA LYS A 284 -5.10 -10.47 14.24
C LYS A 284 -3.75 -9.89 14.65
N ARG A 285 -3.62 -9.38 15.89
CA ARG A 285 -2.48 -8.60 16.39
C ARG A 285 -2.15 -7.39 15.50
N GLY A 286 -3.20 -6.66 15.11
CA GLY A 286 -3.14 -5.60 14.10
C GLY A 286 -3.25 -4.18 14.67
N VAL A 287 -3.53 -3.25 13.75
CA VAL A 287 -3.81 -1.83 14.02
C VAL A 287 -5.24 -1.47 13.63
N PHE A 288 -5.86 -0.59 14.41
CA PHE A 288 -7.17 0.00 14.13
C PHE A 288 -7.08 1.51 14.22
N SER A 289 -7.16 2.21 13.09
CA SER A 289 -7.38 3.65 13.07
C SER A 289 -8.88 3.95 13.05
N LEU A 290 -9.41 4.51 14.14
CA LEU A 290 -10.80 4.96 14.21
C LEU A 290 -10.92 6.34 13.58
N CYS A 291 -11.73 6.46 12.53
CA CYS A 291 -12.16 7.73 11.95
C CYS A 291 -13.47 8.18 12.60
N PHE A 292 -13.49 9.37 13.19
CA PHE A 292 -14.69 9.91 13.85
C PHE A 292 -14.70 11.44 13.89
N HIS A 293 -15.85 12.03 14.22
CA HIS A 293 -16.06 13.48 14.14
C HIS A 293 -16.86 14.03 15.34
N PRO A 294 -16.67 15.31 15.70
CA PRO A 294 -17.48 15.97 16.73
C PRO A 294 -18.77 16.56 16.14
N HIS A 295 -19.46 15.81 15.26
CA HIS A 295 -20.69 16.26 14.57
C HIS A 295 -21.99 15.72 15.19
N GLY A 296 -21.89 15.04 16.33
CA GLY A 296 -23.03 14.39 16.99
C GLY A 296 -23.48 13.10 16.30
N TRP A 297 -22.60 12.50 15.49
CA TRP A 297 -22.79 11.18 14.89
C TRP A 297 -22.36 10.07 15.84
N ILE A 298 -21.29 10.30 16.58
CA ILE A 298 -20.88 9.58 17.78
C ILE A 298 -20.72 10.57 18.93
N ARG A 299 -20.94 10.12 20.16
CA ARG A 299 -20.67 10.89 21.37
C ARG A 299 -19.33 10.51 21.99
N ASP A 300 -18.79 11.39 22.81
CA ASP A 300 -17.56 11.18 23.58
C ASP A 300 -17.67 9.98 24.54
N ASP A 301 -18.81 9.79 25.20
CA ASP A 301 -19.10 8.64 26.06
C ASP A 301 -19.05 7.29 25.32
N GLN A 302 -19.44 7.25 24.04
CA GLN A 302 -19.40 6.05 23.21
C GLN A 302 -17.96 5.69 22.79
N VAL A 303 -17.12 6.70 22.52
CA VAL A 303 -15.69 6.47 22.28
C VAL A 303 -15.02 5.99 23.56
N MET A 304 -15.34 6.59 24.71
CA MET A 304 -14.86 6.13 26.02
C MET A 304 -15.30 4.69 26.33
N GLU A 305 -16.54 4.32 25.99
CA GLU A 305 -17.04 2.94 26.19
C GLU A 305 -16.23 1.91 25.39
N MET A 306 -15.79 2.24 24.18
CA MET A 306 -14.88 1.39 23.40
C MET A 306 -13.51 1.28 24.05
N ILE A 307 -12.93 2.39 24.52
CA ILE A 307 -11.64 2.43 25.23
C ILE A 307 -11.71 1.55 26.48
N GLU A 308 -12.73 1.73 27.31
CA GLU A 308 -12.93 0.94 28.53
C GLU A 308 -13.15 -0.53 28.24
N TYR A 309 -13.85 -0.87 27.16
CA TYR A 309 -14.00 -2.24 26.72
C TYR A 309 -12.65 -2.89 26.40
N ALA A 310 -11.80 -2.22 25.62
CA ALA A 310 -10.46 -2.71 25.27
C ALA A 310 -9.62 -2.94 26.54
N GLU A 311 -9.56 -1.96 27.44
CA GLU A 311 -8.79 -2.02 28.67
C GLU A 311 -9.26 -3.13 29.62
N ARG A 312 -10.57 -3.30 29.77
CA ARG A 312 -11.13 -4.32 30.66
C ARG A 312 -10.94 -5.73 30.11
N LYS A 313 -11.10 -5.91 28.80
CA LYS A 313 -11.05 -7.23 28.16
C LYS A 313 -9.63 -7.69 27.85
N TYR A 314 -8.75 -6.75 27.50
CA TYR A 314 -7.38 -7.02 27.05
C TYR A 314 -6.36 -6.19 27.84
N PRO A 315 -6.33 -6.32 29.18
CA PRO A 315 -5.49 -5.48 30.03
C PRO A 315 -4.02 -5.60 29.62
N GLY A 316 -3.40 -4.45 29.34
CA GLY A 316 -1.99 -4.34 28.94
C GLY A 316 -1.67 -4.77 27.50
N LYS A 317 -2.60 -5.40 26.78
CA LYS A 317 -2.38 -5.90 25.40
C LYS A 317 -2.68 -4.88 24.31
N VAL A 318 -3.47 -3.85 24.61
CA VAL A 318 -3.81 -2.78 23.67
C VAL A 318 -3.05 -1.50 24.03
N ARG A 319 -2.61 -0.75 23.02
CA ARG A 319 -2.09 0.61 23.18
C ARG A 319 -2.89 1.59 22.34
N PHE A 320 -3.16 2.75 22.92
CA PHE A 320 -3.74 3.89 22.20
C PHE A 320 -2.61 4.83 21.81
N LEU A 321 -2.39 5.05 20.52
CA LEU A 321 -1.25 5.83 20.01
C LEU A 321 -1.74 6.90 19.03
N SER A 322 -1.09 8.06 19.04
CA SER A 322 -1.16 9.02 17.94
C SER A 322 -0.37 8.51 16.72
N PHE A 323 -0.63 9.04 15.52
CA PHE A 323 0.17 8.72 14.33
C PHE A 323 1.65 9.06 14.51
N GLN A 324 1.97 10.13 15.25
CA GLN A 324 3.35 10.50 15.56
C GLN A 324 4.05 9.45 16.42
N GLU A 325 3.34 8.84 17.39
CA GLU A 325 3.87 7.74 18.20
C GLU A 325 4.02 6.46 17.40
N VAL A 326 3.05 6.15 16.53
CA VAL A 326 3.14 5.01 15.58
C VAL A 326 4.39 5.14 14.73
N LEU A 327 4.59 6.28 14.06
CA LEU A 327 5.77 6.50 13.22
C LEU A 327 7.08 6.38 14.02
N ARG A 328 7.12 6.98 15.22
CA ARG A 328 8.31 6.94 16.08
C ARG A 328 8.70 5.51 16.44
N ARG A 329 7.72 4.66 16.76
CA ARG A 329 7.93 3.26 17.13
C ARG A 329 8.31 2.40 15.93
N ILE A 330 7.66 2.60 14.78
CA ILE A 330 8.06 2.00 13.50
C ILE A 330 9.52 2.33 13.21
N ASN A 331 9.88 3.61 13.18
CA ASN A 331 11.26 4.01 12.85
C ASN A 331 12.27 3.42 13.84
N ARG A 332 11.99 3.52 15.15
CA ARG A 332 12.91 3.05 16.20
C ARG A 332 13.05 1.53 16.24
N ASN A 333 11.93 0.80 16.24
CA ASN A 333 11.90 -0.62 16.60
C ASN A 333 11.85 -1.54 15.39
N LEU A 334 11.18 -1.12 14.30
CA LEU A 334 11.06 -1.87 13.04
C LEU A 334 12.15 -1.49 12.03
N LEU A 335 12.51 -0.21 11.94
CA LEU A 335 13.47 0.28 10.94
C LEU A 335 14.87 0.57 11.50
N ALA A 336 15.18 0.09 12.72
CA ALA A 336 16.48 0.27 13.37
C ALA A 336 16.97 1.74 13.43
N GLY A 337 16.05 2.67 13.63
CA GLY A 337 16.30 4.11 13.69
C GLY A 337 16.31 4.83 12.32
N GLU A 338 16.03 4.12 11.23
CA GLU A 338 15.82 4.71 9.91
C GLU A 338 14.34 5.08 9.68
N SER A 339 14.07 5.74 8.56
CA SER A 339 12.74 6.08 8.06
C SER A 339 12.57 5.63 6.60
N LEU A 340 11.34 5.51 6.11
CA LEU A 340 11.09 5.25 4.68
C LEU A 340 11.60 6.39 3.80
N ARG A 341 11.35 7.63 4.23
CA ARG A 341 11.74 8.86 3.54
C ARG A 341 13.01 9.44 4.15
N ALA A 342 13.93 9.89 3.32
CA ALA A 342 15.12 10.59 3.74
C ALA A 342 14.82 12.06 4.11
N ALA A 343 15.83 12.82 4.52
CA ALA A 343 15.67 14.20 4.97
C ALA A 343 15.13 15.15 3.89
N ASP A 344 15.36 14.84 2.62
CA ASP A 344 14.85 15.53 1.43
C ASP A 344 13.45 15.06 1.00
N GLY A 345 12.86 14.10 1.73
CA GLY A 345 11.59 13.46 1.38
C GLY A 345 11.72 12.38 0.31
N GLY A 346 12.91 12.11 -0.24
CA GLY A 346 13.13 11.03 -1.20
C GLY A 346 13.19 9.65 -0.55
N ASP A 347 13.36 8.60 -1.35
CA ASP A 347 13.51 7.23 -0.87
C ASP A 347 14.78 7.06 -0.02
N ASN A 348 14.64 6.54 1.20
CA ASN A 348 15.76 6.22 2.09
C ASN A 348 16.26 4.77 1.94
N GLY A 349 15.88 4.06 0.86
CA GLY A 349 16.35 2.71 0.59
C GLY A 349 15.92 1.71 1.66
N VAL A 350 14.66 1.78 2.09
CA VAL A 350 14.06 0.81 3.02
C VAL A 350 12.99 0.02 2.26
N ARG A 351 12.99 -1.30 2.41
CA ARG A 351 12.00 -2.22 1.81
C ARG A 351 11.49 -3.18 2.87
N LEU A 352 10.18 -3.42 2.84
CA LEU A 352 9.54 -4.46 3.63
C LEU A 352 9.16 -5.62 2.71
N LEU A 353 9.57 -6.82 3.08
CA LEU A 353 9.36 -8.03 2.29
C LEU A 353 9.53 -9.27 3.15
N ASP A 354 8.81 -10.35 2.83
CA ASP A 354 8.95 -11.65 3.49
C ASP A 354 10.12 -12.45 2.90
N LEU A 355 11.27 -12.43 3.58
CA LEU A 355 12.54 -12.94 3.07
C LEU A 355 12.62 -14.46 3.08
N ASP A 356 12.06 -15.11 4.09
CA ASP A 356 12.13 -16.55 4.30
C ASP A 356 10.78 -17.27 4.11
N ASN A 357 9.77 -16.55 3.60
CA ASN A 357 8.45 -17.08 3.28
C ASN A 357 7.71 -17.62 4.52
N ASP A 358 7.88 -16.97 5.67
CA ASP A 358 7.24 -17.34 6.94
C ASP A 358 5.88 -16.64 7.17
N GLY A 359 5.49 -15.75 6.26
CA GLY A 359 4.25 -14.99 6.33
C GLY A 359 4.32 -13.74 7.20
N TYR A 360 5.51 -13.30 7.63
CA TYR A 360 5.75 -12.05 8.33
C TYR A 360 6.65 -11.11 7.52
N MET A 361 6.47 -9.82 7.73
CA MET A 361 7.26 -8.79 7.04
C MET A 361 8.65 -8.64 7.66
N ASP A 362 9.70 -8.79 6.86
CA ASP A 362 11.07 -8.45 7.23
C ASP A 362 11.48 -7.09 6.69
N VAL A 363 12.69 -6.64 7.05
CA VAL A 363 13.21 -5.33 6.65
C VAL A 363 14.57 -5.45 5.99
N VAL A 364 14.70 -4.86 4.81
CA VAL A 364 15.98 -4.57 4.16
C VAL A 364 16.19 -3.06 4.13
N ILE A 365 17.34 -2.62 4.63
CA ILE A 365 17.80 -1.24 4.65
C ILE A 365 19.08 -1.18 3.80
N GLY A 366 19.02 -0.54 2.65
CA GLY A 366 20.12 -0.40 1.71
C GLY A 366 20.54 1.05 1.46
N ASN A 367 20.29 1.98 2.38
CA ASN A 367 20.93 3.30 2.30
C ASN A 367 22.45 3.21 2.53
N GLU A 368 23.14 4.29 2.19
CA GLU A 368 24.60 4.40 2.24
C GLU A 368 25.17 4.21 3.66
N ARG A 369 24.37 4.43 4.71
CA ARG A 369 24.80 4.41 6.11
C ARG A 369 24.67 3.03 6.75
N THR A 370 23.52 2.39 6.61
CA THR A 370 23.10 1.31 7.51
C THR A 370 23.26 -0.10 6.92
N ARG A 371 22.97 -0.30 5.63
CA ARG A 371 23.13 -1.59 4.89
C ARG A 371 22.84 -2.84 5.73
N ARG A 372 21.59 -3.01 6.17
CA ARG A 372 21.15 -4.02 7.13
C ARG A 372 19.97 -4.83 6.62
N THR A 373 19.95 -6.11 6.98
CA THR A 373 18.79 -7.00 6.89
C THR A 373 18.33 -7.32 8.30
N ARG A 374 17.01 -7.31 8.52
CA ARG A 374 16.36 -7.68 9.78
C ARG A 374 15.28 -8.70 9.46
N LEU A 375 15.48 -9.94 9.92
CA LEU A 375 14.55 -11.05 9.82
C LEU A 375 13.74 -11.15 11.11
N TRP A 376 12.41 -11.18 11.02
CA TRP A 376 11.55 -11.38 12.18
C TRP A 376 11.47 -12.86 12.53
N LEU A 377 11.68 -13.21 13.80
CA LEU A 377 11.52 -14.59 14.27
C LEU A 377 10.23 -14.68 15.10
N PRO A 378 9.09 -15.09 14.50
CA PRO A 378 7.79 -15.05 15.18
C PRO A 378 7.72 -15.97 16.40
N GLY A 379 8.49 -17.08 16.41
CA GLY A 379 8.55 -18.02 17.53
C GLY A 379 9.14 -17.42 18.81
N SER A 380 10.09 -16.48 18.69
CA SER A 380 10.70 -15.78 19.83
C SER A 380 10.22 -14.34 19.99
N GLY A 381 9.56 -13.77 18.97
CA GLY A 381 9.15 -12.37 18.95
C GLY A 381 10.34 -11.41 18.91
N THR A 382 11.40 -11.76 18.16
CA THR A 382 12.66 -10.99 18.12
C THR A 382 13.17 -10.82 16.69
N TRP A 383 13.94 -9.75 16.47
CA TRP A 383 14.66 -9.52 15.22
C TRP A 383 16.02 -10.23 15.22
N GLN A 384 16.31 -11.00 14.17
CA GLN A 384 17.66 -11.41 13.80
C GLN A 384 18.21 -10.44 12.76
N GLU A 385 19.45 -9.98 12.92
CA GLU A 385 20.04 -8.97 12.05
C GLU A 385 21.32 -9.47 11.36
N GLY A 386 21.53 -8.99 10.13
CA GLY A 386 22.70 -9.27 9.31
C GLY A 386 22.98 -8.14 8.30
N PRO A 387 24.09 -8.19 7.55
CA PRO A 387 24.40 -7.19 6.53
C PRO A 387 23.55 -7.38 5.26
N PHE A 388 23.17 -6.27 4.61
CA PHE A 388 22.62 -6.26 3.25
C PHE A 388 23.72 -5.92 2.23
N PRO A 389 23.90 -6.69 1.14
CA PRO A 389 25.12 -6.63 0.33
C PRO A 389 25.20 -5.42 -0.62
N VAL A 390 24.07 -4.86 -1.05
CA VAL A 390 24.02 -3.84 -2.11
C VAL A 390 23.31 -2.57 -1.64
N PRO A 391 23.70 -1.38 -2.12
CA PRO A 391 22.90 -0.18 -1.89
C PRO A 391 21.58 -0.25 -2.68
N LEU A 392 20.47 0.13 -2.06
CA LEU A 392 19.17 0.30 -2.70
C LEU A 392 19.01 1.71 -3.30
N VAL A 393 19.59 2.69 -2.62
CA VAL A 393 19.61 4.09 -3.06
C VAL A 393 21.01 4.66 -2.87
N ARG A 394 21.28 5.75 -3.59
CA ARG A 394 22.48 6.55 -3.41
C ARG A 394 22.21 8.03 -3.68
N THR A 395 23.10 8.89 -3.23
CA THR A 395 23.08 10.31 -3.57
C THR A 395 24.11 10.62 -4.66
N VAL A 396 23.68 11.33 -5.71
CA VAL A 396 24.51 11.84 -6.82
C VAL A 396 24.10 13.28 -7.07
N ASP A 397 25.04 14.22 -6.98
CA ASP A 397 24.78 15.65 -7.18
C ASP A 397 23.58 16.16 -6.36
N ASP A 398 23.56 15.81 -5.07
CA ASP A 398 22.47 16.08 -4.11
C ASP A 398 21.09 15.54 -4.49
N GLN A 399 21.02 14.63 -5.47
CA GLN A 399 19.81 13.93 -5.88
C GLN A 399 19.89 12.45 -5.51
N ARG A 400 18.82 11.94 -4.91
CA ARG A 400 18.69 10.51 -4.64
C ARG A 400 18.33 9.73 -5.89
N GLN A 401 19.02 8.62 -6.09
CA GLN A 401 18.81 7.71 -7.22
C GLN A 401 18.62 6.28 -6.71
N GLU A 402 17.62 5.60 -7.26
CA GLU A 402 17.40 4.17 -7.06
C GLU A 402 18.49 3.37 -7.80
N MET A 403 18.93 2.27 -7.21
CA MET A 403 20.03 1.46 -7.72
C MET A 403 19.59 0.33 -8.66
N GLY A 404 18.30 0.17 -8.94
CA GLY A 404 17.77 -0.89 -9.78
C GLY A 404 17.86 -2.26 -9.13
N VAL A 405 17.68 -2.38 -7.82
CA VAL A 405 17.72 -3.68 -7.13
C VAL A 405 16.34 -4.31 -7.22
N ARG A 406 16.25 -5.48 -7.86
CA ARG A 406 15.01 -6.22 -8.07
C ARG A 406 14.98 -7.43 -7.15
N PHE A 407 13.86 -7.62 -6.45
CA PHE A 407 13.65 -8.76 -5.56
C PHE A 407 12.74 -9.80 -6.23
N GLY A 408 13.06 -11.08 -6.06
CA GLY A 408 12.32 -12.18 -6.65
C GLY A 408 12.58 -13.49 -5.90
N VAL A 409 11.79 -14.52 -6.18
CA VAL A 409 12.04 -15.87 -5.69
C VAL A 409 12.71 -16.66 -6.81
N LEU A 410 13.99 -16.99 -6.65
CA LEU A 410 14.75 -17.77 -7.64
C LEU A 410 15.19 -19.14 -7.11
N GLN A 411 14.94 -19.38 -5.82
CA GLN A 411 15.38 -20.56 -5.10
C GLN A 411 14.19 -21.50 -4.87
N SER A 412 14.43 -22.80 -4.94
CA SER A 412 13.42 -23.84 -4.65
C SER A 412 12.84 -23.76 -3.23
N ARG A 413 13.58 -23.22 -2.27
CA ARG A 413 13.11 -22.99 -0.89
C ARG A 413 12.11 -21.85 -0.76
N GLY A 414 11.91 -21.06 -1.81
CA GLY A 414 11.02 -19.91 -1.78
C GLY A 414 11.65 -18.66 -1.16
N PHE A 415 12.91 -18.67 -0.69
CA PHE A 415 13.56 -17.53 -0.05
C PHE A 415 13.93 -16.43 -1.06
N ALA A 416 13.96 -15.19 -0.58
CA ALA A 416 14.24 -14.01 -1.39
C ALA A 416 15.60 -14.07 -2.07
N SER A 417 15.64 -13.53 -3.28
CA SER A 417 16.84 -13.25 -4.06
C SER A 417 16.83 -11.78 -4.46
N CYS A 418 18.01 -11.16 -4.61
CA CYS A 418 18.12 -9.80 -5.13
C CYS A 418 19.10 -9.75 -6.30
N LEU A 419 18.64 -9.16 -7.41
CA LEU A 419 19.37 -8.97 -8.65
C LEU A 419 19.60 -7.49 -8.87
N VAL A 420 20.82 -7.11 -9.24
CA VAL A 420 21.12 -5.75 -9.68
C VAL A 420 22.18 -5.77 -10.77
N ARG A 421 22.00 -4.94 -11.78
CA ARG A 421 23.02 -4.63 -12.78
C ARG A 421 22.88 -3.18 -13.23
N ASN A 422 23.79 -2.35 -12.76
CA ASN A 422 23.89 -0.94 -13.10
C ASN A 422 25.35 -0.55 -13.36
N ASP A 423 25.62 0.75 -13.54
CA ASP A 423 26.95 1.27 -13.85
C ASP A 423 28.01 1.04 -12.74
N ARG A 424 27.63 0.51 -11.57
CA ARG A 424 28.49 0.35 -10.38
C ARG A 424 28.45 -1.01 -9.73
N VAL A 425 27.27 -1.64 -9.69
CA VAL A 425 27.03 -2.90 -9.01
C VAL A 425 26.37 -3.84 -9.99
N ALA A 426 26.91 -5.06 -10.07
CA ALA A 426 26.40 -6.12 -10.91
C ALA A 426 26.50 -7.45 -10.14
N GLY A 427 25.38 -8.12 -9.91
CA GLY A 427 25.37 -9.43 -9.27
C GLY A 427 23.98 -9.92 -8.90
N LEU A 428 23.96 -11.16 -8.39
CA LEU A 428 22.80 -11.83 -7.84
C LEU A 428 23.16 -12.39 -6.46
N TRP A 429 22.26 -12.24 -5.50
CA TRP A 429 22.40 -12.82 -4.15
C TRP A 429 21.14 -13.60 -3.77
N HIS A 430 21.36 -14.70 -3.03
CA HIS A 430 20.32 -15.51 -2.43
C HIS A 430 20.33 -15.33 -0.91
N PHE A 431 19.17 -15.10 -0.30
CA PHE A 431 19.05 -15.17 1.16
C PHE A 431 19.02 -16.64 1.59
N ASP A 432 19.86 -17.03 2.54
CA ASP A 432 19.98 -18.42 3.02
C ASP A 432 19.15 -18.72 4.28
N GLY A 433 18.33 -17.75 4.73
CA GLY A 433 17.62 -17.77 6.01
C GLY A 433 18.37 -17.05 7.13
N ARG A 434 19.58 -16.56 6.87
CA ARG A 434 20.38 -15.80 7.85
C ARG A 434 21.15 -14.65 7.21
N ILE A 435 21.81 -14.89 6.08
CA ILE A 435 22.59 -13.87 5.36
C ILE A 435 22.41 -13.99 3.84
N TRP A 436 22.77 -12.92 3.14
CA TRP A 436 22.81 -12.90 1.68
C TRP A 436 24.11 -13.52 1.16
N ARG A 437 23.99 -14.54 0.32
CA ARG A 437 25.10 -15.24 -0.33
C ARG A 437 25.20 -14.80 -1.80
N PRO A 438 26.36 -14.33 -2.27
CA PRO A 438 26.55 -14.06 -3.68
C PRO A 438 26.43 -15.36 -4.48
N VAL A 439 25.77 -15.28 -5.64
CA VAL A 439 25.66 -16.40 -6.58
C VAL A 439 26.82 -16.29 -7.58
N PRO A 440 27.79 -17.23 -7.59
CA PRO A 440 28.85 -17.23 -8.57
C PRO A 440 28.27 -17.27 -9.98
N ASN A 441 28.74 -16.40 -10.87
CA ASN A 441 28.23 -16.25 -12.23
C ASN A 441 26.70 -15.99 -12.30
N GLY A 442 26.10 -15.38 -11.29
CA GLY A 442 24.64 -15.16 -11.23
C GLY A 442 24.05 -14.21 -12.29
N LEU A 443 24.90 -13.66 -13.17
CA LEU A 443 24.51 -12.86 -14.33
C LEU A 443 24.72 -13.58 -15.67
N ALA A 444 25.23 -14.82 -15.66
CA ALA A 444 25.47 -15.59 -16.87
C ALA A 444 24.18 -15.69 -17.70
N GLY A 445 24.26 -15.31 -18.97
CA GLY A 445 23.13 -15.28 -19.90
C GLY A 445 22.44 -13.92 -20.02
N LEU A 446 22.70 -12.99 -19.09
CA LEU A 446 22.27 -11.59 -19.18
C LEU A 446 23.35 -10.67 -19.75
N ASP A 447 24.59 -11.13 -19.87
CA ASP A 447 25.79 -10.37 -20.21
C ASP A 447 26.30 -10.55 -21.65
N GLY A 448 25.47 -11.12 -22.53
CA GLY A 448 25.77 -11.27 -23.96
C GLY A 448 25.75 -9.95 -24.77
N ASP A 449 25.59 -10.08 -26.09
CA ASP A 449 25.66 -8.95 -27.05
C ASP A 449 24.67 -7.81 -26.77
N ASP A 450 23.51 -8.15 -26.18
CA ASP A 450 22.50 -7.20 -25.73
C ASP A 450 22.31 -7.30 -24.20
N PRO A 451 23.23 -6.70 -23.42
CA PRO A 451 23.28 -6.89 -21.99
C PRO A 451 22.05 -6.31 -21.27
N VAL A 452 21.41 -7.11 -20.42
CA VAL A 452 20.28 -6.66 -19.58
C VAL A 452 20.81 -5.87 -18.38
N PHE A 453 20.42 -4.62 -18.27
CA PHE A 453 20.64 -3.78 -17.08
C PHE A 453 19.35 -3.64 -16.30
N THR A 454 19.41 -3.60 -14.97
CA THR A 454 18.24 -3.30 -14.13
C THR A 454 18.05 -1.79 -13.97
N ALA A 455 19.15 -1.03 -13.97
CA ALA A 455 19.15 0.42 -14.06
C ALA A 455 20.40 0.92 -14.80
N ARG A 456 20.32 2.05 -15.48
CA ARG A 456 21.45 2.67 -16.18
C ARG A 456 21.33 4.18 -16.18
N GLN A 457 22.41 4.88 -15.84
CA GLN A 457 22.42 6.34 -15.68
C GLN A 457 21.31 6.84 -14.74
N GLY A 458 21.04 6.10 -13.65
CA GLY A 458 20.02 6.44 -12.67
C GLY A 458 18.57 6.26 -13.14
N ARG A 459 18.33 5.57 -14.26
CA ARG A 459 16.99 5.27 -14.80
C ARG A 459 16.70 3.78 -14.68
N ASP A 460 15.45 3.44 -14.36
CA ASP A 460 14.95 2.05 -14.46
C ASP A 460 15.03 1.59 -15.93
N CYS A 461 15.56 0.39 -16.15
CA CYS A 461 15.65 -0.23 -17.48
C CYS A 461 14.50 -1.20 -17.77
N GLY A 462 13.48 -1.26 -16.91
CA GLY A 462 12.28 -2.04 -17.15
C GLY A 462 12.42 -3.53 -16.85
N VAL A 463 13.34 -3.90 -15.96
CA VAL A 463 13.48 -5.27 -15.46
C VAL A 463 12.50 -5.52 -14.33
N ARG A 464 11.75 -6.63 -14.39
CA ARG A 464 10.85 -7.14 -13.34
C ARG A 464 11.10 -8.63 -13.14
N LEU A 465 10.99 -9.10 -11.90
CA LEU A 465 10.98 -10.52 -11.56
C LEU A 465 9.54 -10.92 -11.26
N ARG A 466 9.01 -11.91 -11.99
CA ARG A 466 7.66 -12.45 -11.82
C ARG A 466 7.67 -13.94 -12.14
N ASP A 467 6.96 -14.74 -11.36
CA ASP A 467 6.66 -16.14 -11.67
C ASP A 467 5.55 -16.16 -12.73
N VAL A 468 5.97 -16.29 -13.99
CA VAL A 468 5.09 -16.18 -15.16
C VAL A 468 4.47 -17.53 -15.47
N ASP A 469 5.19 -18.63 -15.23
CA ASP A 469 4.72 -19.98 -15.53
C ASP A 469 4.14 -20.73 -14.32
N ARG A 470 4.20 -20.11 -13.13
CA ARG A 470 3.66 -20.60 -11.86
C ARG A 470 4.40 -21.83 -11.34
N ASP A 471 5.68 -21.97 -11.67
CA ASP A 471 6.54 -23.03 -11.14
C ASP A 471 7.11 -22.77 -9.74
N GLY A 472 6.82 -21.58 -9.17
CA GLY A 472 7.31 -21.14 -7.87
C GLY A 472 8.65 -20.41 -7.92
N ARG A 473 9.18 -20.12 -9.11
CA ARG A 473 10.34 -19.25 -9.32
C ARG A 473 10.00 -18.14 -10.31
N CYS A 474 10.67 -17.01 -10.16
CA CYS A 474 10.48 -15.88 -11.05
C CYS A 474 11.30 -16.01 -12.33
N GLU A 475 10.66 -15.74 -13.46
CA GLU A 475 11.29 -15.27 -14.67
C GLU A 475 11.74 -13.81 -14.52
N LEU A 476 12.75 -13.45 -15.32
CA LEU A 476 13.12 -12.06 -15.57
C LEU A 476 12.44 -11.57 -16.83
N ILE A 477 11.67 -10.49 -16.70
CA ILE A 477 11.07 -9.77 -17.82
C ILE A 477 11.82 -8.45 -17.96
N VAL A 478 12.32 -8.13 -19.16
CA VAL A 478 12.82 -6.80 -19.51
C VAL A 478 12.00 -6.22 -20.64
N ALA A 479 11.48 -5.00 -20.49
CA ALA A 479 10.86 -4.27 -21.58
C ALA A 479 10.99 -2.75 -21.45
N ASN A 480 11.72 -2.16 -22.38
CA ASN A 480 11.98 -0.73 -22.54
C ASN A 480 12.02 -0.41 -24.06
N PRO A 481 12.26 0.84 -24.49
CA PRO A 481 12.26 1.18 -25.92
C PRO A 481 13.30 0.43 -26.77
N ASP A 482 14.38 -0.03 -26.16
CA ASP A 482 15.53 -0.62 -26.87
C ASP A 482 15.55 -2.16 -26.76
N GLN A 483 14.92 -2.73 -25.73
CA GLN A 483 15.02 -4.15 -25.40
C GLN A 483 13.68 -4.73 -24.93
N SER A 484 13.34 -5.94 -25.39
CA SER A 484 12.21 -6.73 -24.89
C SER A 484 12.52 -8.24 -24.93
N ALA A 485 12.55 -8.88 -23.77
CA ALA A 485 12.84 -10.31 -23.61
C ALA A 485 12.34 -10.86 -22.27
N VAL A 486 12.19 -12.19 -22.20
CA VAL A 486 11.92 -12.95 -20.97
C VAL A 486 13.01 -14.01 -20.80
N PHE A 487 13.44 -14.24 -19.57
CA PHE A 487 14.46 -15.23 -19.21
C PHE A 487 13.98 -16.08 -18.05
N SER A 488 14.21 -17.39 -18.11
CA SER A 488 14.07 -18.29 -16.96
C SER A 488 15.40 -18.44 -16.22
N TRP A 489 15.32 -18.75 -14.93
CA TRP A 489 16.50 -19.00 -14.09
C TRP A 489 16.71 -20.49 -13.84
N SER A 490 17.96 -20.95 -13.91
CA SER A 490 18.38 -22.28 -13.50
C SER A 490 19.68 -22.21 -12.71
N GLU A 491 19.74 -22.85 -11.54
CA GLU A 491 20.93 -22.83 -10.67
C GLU A 491 22.21 -23.33 -11.38
N ASN A 492 22.07 -24.26 -12.33
CA ASN A 492 23.22 -24.87 -13.03
C ASN A 492 23.61 -24.12 -14.31
N GLN A 493 22.66 -23.42 -14.96
CA GLN A 493 22.84 -22.86 -16.30
C GLN A 493 22.79 -21.32 -16.32
N GLY A 494 22.36 -20.68 -15.23
CA GLY A 494 22.13 -19.25 -15.19
C GLY A 494 20.82 -18.86 -15.87
N TRP A 495 20.81 -17.70 -16.51
CA TRP A 495 19.63 -17.15 -17.20
C TRP A 495 19.52 -17.69 -18.63
N GLY A 496 18.40 -18.34 -18.94
CA GLY A 496 18.06 -18.83 -20.28
C GLY A 496 17.01 -17.95 -20.93
N ARG A 497 17.30 -17.38 -22.11
CA ARG A 497 16.32 -16.58 -22.86
C ARG A 497 15.18 -17.46 -23.36
N LEU A 498 13.93 -17.09 -23.06
CA LEU A 498 12.73 -17.77 -23.53
C LEU A 498 12.35 -17.34 -24.94
N ALA A 499 11.56 -18.18 -25.63
CA ALA A 499 11.14 -17.95 -27.01
C ALA A 499 10.11 -16.81 -27.15
N PHE A 500 9.38 -16.51 -26.07
CA PHE A 500 8.39 -15.45 -26.03
C PHE A 500 8.91 -14.18 -25.33
N ARG A 501 8.17 -13.09 -25.53
CA ARG A 501 8.44 -11.77 -24.95
C ARG A 501 7.14 -11.01 -24.74
N LEU A 502 7.21 -9.84 -24.12
CA LEU A 502 6.06 -8.95 -24.04
C LEU A 502 5.54 -8.56 -25.44
N PRO A 503 4.22 -8.31 -25.60
CA PRO A 503 3.64 -7.99 -26.90
C PRO A 503 4.28 -6.78 -27.56
N ALA A 504 4.33 -6.77 -28.89
CA ALA A 504 4.97 -5.68 -29.64
C ALA A 504 4.36 -4.29 -29.32
N ALA A 505 5.24 -3.29 -29.21
CA ALA A 505 4.93 -1.90 -28.85
C ALA A 505 4.23 -1.76 -27.48
N THR A 506 4.45 -2.71 -26.58
CA THR A 506 4.23 -2.56 -25.14
C THR A 506 5.60 -2.50 -24.46
N GLN A 507 5.69 -1.77 -23.35
CA GLN A 507 6.94 -1.62 -22.60
C GLN A 507 6.60 -1.36 -21.13
N ILE A 508 7.49 -1.76 -20.21
CA ILE A 508 7.32 -1.52 -18.77
C ILE A 508 7.69 -0.07 -18.45
N VAL A 509 8.79 0.41 -19.03
CA VAL A 509 9.26 1.79 -18.87
C VAL A 509 9.45 2.52 -20.19
N ASP A 510 9.34 3.85 -20.16
CA ASP A 510 9.66 4.72 -21.27
C ASP A 510 11.17 5.00 -21.39
N ARG A 511 11.57 5.83 -22.37
CA ARG A 511 12.99 6.20 -22.60
C ARG A 511 13.65 6.94 -21.42
N HIS A 512 12.86 7.42 -20.47
CA HIS A 512 13.32 8.11 -19.27
C HIS A 512 13.31 7.19 -18.04
N GLY A 513 12.95 5.91 -18.19
CA GLY A 513 12.81 4.96 -17.08
C GLY A 513 11.56 5.17 -16.24
N ARG A 514 10.56 5.90 -16.75
CA ARG A 514 9.26 6.13 -16.08
C ARG A 514 8.27 5.04 -16.50
N ASP A 515 7.23 4.81 -15.69
CA ASP A 515 6.12 3.93 -16.06
C ASP A 515 5.59 4.26 -17.47
N ALA A 516 5.51 3.27 -18.36
CA ALA A 516 5.00 3.45 -19.70
C ALA A 516 3.52 3.07 -19.88
N GLY A 517 2.88 2.59 -18.81
CA GLY A 517 1.46 2.25 -18.81
C GLY A 517 1.14 0.77 -19.01
N LEU A 518 2.07 -0.14 -18.69
CA LEU A 518 1.85 -1.59 -18.68
C LEU A 518 1.43 -2.06 -17.28
N ARG A 519 0.46 -2.98 -17.19
CA ARG A 519 0.12 -3.71 -15.97
C ARG A 519 -0.01 -5.20 -16.27
N PHE A 520 0.42 -6.01 -15.29
CA PHE A 520 0.20 -7.44 -15.23
C PHE A 520 -1.04 -7.69 -14.38
N VAL A 521 -2.08 -8.28 -14.96
CA VAL A 521 -3.37 -8.50 -14.32
C VAL A 521 -3.99 -9.75 -14.93
N ASP A 522 -4.36 -10.73 -14.12
CA ASP A 522 -5.21 -11.85 -14.54
C ASP A 522 -6.63 -11.34 -14.89
N LEU A 523 -6.87 -11.05 -16.17
CA LEU A 523 -8.12 -10.45 -16.65
C LEU A 523 -9.17 -11.52 -16.94
N ASP A 524 -8.77 -12.67 -17.46
CA ASP A 524 -9.69 -13.77 -17.77
C ASP A 524 -9.87 -14.79 -16.65
N GLN A 525 -9.18 -14.58 -15.51
CA GLN A 525 -9.29 -15.35 -14.28
C GLN A 525 -8.83 -16.80 -14.43
N ASP A 526 -7.89 -17.07 -15.34
CA ASP A 526 -7.26 -18.37 -15.52
C ASP A 526 -6.09 -18.63 -14.54
N GLY A 527 -5.72 -17.59 -13.78
CA GLY A 527 -4.66 -17.61 -12.78
C GLY A 527 -3.28 -17.26 -13.33
N TYR A 528 -3.14 -16.88 -14.59
CA TYR A 528 -1.92 -16.31 -15.17
C TYR A 528 -2.09 -14.81 -15.41
N ASP A 529 -1.02 -14.03 -15.19
CA ASP A 529 -1.08 -12.60 -15.44
C ASP A 529 -1.16 -12.29 -16.95
N ASP A 530 -2.24 -11.65 -17.38
CA ASP A 530 -2.33 -11.03 -18.70
C ASP A 530 -1.63 -9.67 -18.73
N VAL A 531 -1.47 -9.11 -19.94
CA VAL A 531 -0.90 -7.78 -20.12
C VAL A 531 -1.96 -6.82 -20.62
N ILE A 532 -2.13 -5.73 -19.87
CA ILE A 532 -2.87 -4.54 -20.32
C ILE A 532 -1.91 -3.37 -20.44
N PHE A 533 -1.93 -2.72 -21.60
CA PHE A 533 -1.12 -1.54 -21.91
C PHE A 533 -2.04 -0.39 -22.29
N SER A 534 -1.80 0.81 -21.75
CA SER A 534 -2.58 1.99 -22.14
C SER A 534 -1.85 3.29 -21.82
N ASN A 535 -1.47 4.03 -22.85
CA ASN A 535 -0.87 5.35 -22.73
C ASN A 535 -1.56 6.36 -23.66
N ALA A 536 -0.99 7.56 -23.82
CA ALA A 536 -1.55 8.61 -24.67
C ALA A 536 -1.57 8.27 -26.17
N GLU A 537 -0.78 7.30 -26.62
CA GLU A 537 -0.63 6.96 -28.04
C GLU A 537 -1.43 5.71 -28.43
N ARG A 538 -1.48 4.70 -27.56
CA ARG A 538 -2.08 3.40 -27.89
C ARG A 538 -2.53 2.63 -26.65
N TYR A 539 -3.26 1.55 -26.90
CA TYR A 539 -3.70 0.62 -25.87
C TYR A 539 -3.78 -0.81 -26.43
N SER A 540 -3.63 -1.82 -25.55
CA SER A 540 -3.89 -3.21 -25.86
C SER A 540 -4.22 -4.06 -24.63
N VAL A 541 -4.89 -5.19 -24.87
CA VAL A 541 -5.03 -6.33 -23.95
C VAL A 541 -4.53 -7.56 -24.68
N ASP A 542 -3.58 -8.26 -24.08
CA ASP A 542 -2.91 -9.42 -24.62
C ASP A 542 -2.85 -10.51 -23.54
N LEU A 543 -3.53 -11.64 -23.78
CA LEU A 543 -3.64 -12.71 -22.79
C LEU A 543 -2.42 -13.61 -22.81
N PHE A 544 -2.00 -14.08 -21.65
CA PHE A 544 -1.03 -15.16 -21.54
C PHE A 544 -1.65 -16.46 -22.07
N VAL A 545 -0.85 -17.33 -22.67
CA VAL A 545 -1.37 -18.53 -23.34
C VAL A 545 -0.64 -19.80 -22.90
N SER A 546 0.69 -19.77 -22.88
CA SER A 546 1.54 -20.83 -22.38
C SER A 546 3.00 -20.37 -22.38
N THR A 547 3.91 -21.13 -21.77
CA THR A 547 5.37 -20.85 -21.79
C THR A 547 6.02 -21.02 -23.16
N GLU A 548 5.36 -21.64 -24.14
CA GLU A 548 5.85 -21.67 -25.52
C GLU A 548 5.43 -20.44 -26.31
N ARG A 549 4.29 -19.84 -25.96
CA ARG A 549 3.66 -18.76 -26.75
C ARG A 549 3.66 -17.40 -26.07
N GLY A 550 3.77 -17.33 -24.76
CA GLY A 550 3.65 -16.11 -23.95
C GLY A 550 2.32 -15.38 -24.17
N TRP A 551 2.36 -14.05 -24.03
CA TRP A 551 1.24 -13.12 -24.28
C TRP A 551 0.91 -12.96 -25.78
N SER A 552 0.55 -14.06 -26.43
CA SER A 552 0.35 -14.10 -27.90
C SER A 552 -1.10 -13.89 -28.34
N ARG A 553 -2.06 -13.97 -27.42
CA ARG A 553 -3.49 -13.81 -27.74
C ARG A 553 -3.92 -12.36 -27.52
N ARG A 554 -3.80 -11.55 -28.57
CA ARG A 554 -4.33 -10.19 -28.57
C ARG A 554 -5.86 -10.19 -28.60
N VAL A 555 -6.47 -9.56 -27.61
CA VAL A 555 -7.93 -9.41 -27.52
C VAL A 555 -8.38 -8.06 -28.07
N LEU A 556 -7.65 -7.01 -27.72
CA LEU A 556 -7.97 -5.64 -28.06
C LEU A 556 -6.66 -4.89 -28.34
N SER A 557 -6.64 -4.03 -29.35
CA SER A 557 -5.61 -3.00 -29.49
C SER A 557 -6.08 -1.85 -30.36
N GLY A 558 -5.55 -0.65 -30.13
CA GLY A 558 -5.81 0.50 -30.98
C GLY A 558 -4.77 1.60 -30.79
N VAL A 559 -4.67 2.48 -31.79
CA VAL A 559 -4.06 3.80 -31.65
C VAL A 559 -5.12 4.72 -31.06
N ARG A 560 -4.74 5.56 -30.09
CA ARG A 560 -5.68 6.46 -29.44
C ARG A 560 -6.06 7.59 -30.40
N SER A 561 -7.31 7.65 -30.79
CA SER A 561 -7.89 8.80 -31.50
C SER A 561 -9.01 9.45 -30.68
N ARG A 562 -9.39 10.69 -31.04
CA ARG A 562 -10.38 11.45 -30.29
C ARG A 562 -11.77 10.83 -30.49
N GLY A 563 -12.40 10.38 -29.41
CA GLY A 563 -13.75 9.83 -29.42
C GLY A 563 -13.83 8.30 -29.47
N ASP A 564 -12.68 7.62 -29.51
CA ASP A 564 -12.66 6.16 -29.40
C ASP A 564 -13.06 5.71 -27.99
N ASP A 565 -13.76 4.60 -27.92
CA ASP A 565 -14.01 3.86 -26.70
C ASP A 565 -12.75 3.06 -26.30
N ALA A 566 -11.66 3.79 -26.09
CA ALA A 566 -10.35 3.24 -25.76
C ALA A 566 -10.28 2.80 -24.30
N ILE A 567 -9.31 1.92 -23.98
CA ILE A 567 -8.95 1.66 -22.58
C ILE A 567 -8.53 3.01 -21.95
N PRO A 568 -9.00 3.34 -20.74
CA PRO A 568 -8.52 4.53 -20.04
C PRO A 568 -7.00 4.53 -19.98
N MET A 569 -6.38 5.70 -20.16
CA MET A 569 -4.93 5.82 -20.05
C MET A 569 -4.49 5.32 -18.67
N ILE A 570 -3.45 4.50 -18.60
CA ILE A 570 -2.78 4.18 -17.34
C ILE A 570 -1.75 5.28 -17.03
N VAL A 571 -1.03 5.72 -18.06
CA VAL A 571 -0.08 6.84 -18.02
C VAL A 571 -0.48 7.90 -19.04
N ARG A 572 -0.40 9.18 -18.64
CA ARG A 572 -0.72 10.33 -19.48
C ARG A 572 0.42 10.71 -20.42
N ALA A 573 0.15 11.62 -21.36
CA ALA A 573 1.12 12.08 -22.36
C ALA A 573 2.38 12.72 -21.73
N ASP A 574 2.24 13.33 -20.56
CA ASP A 574 3.35 13.92 -19.80
C ASP A 574 4.16 12.89 -19.00
N GLY A 575 3.72 11.63 -18.96
CA GLY A 575 4.31 10.54 -18.18
C GLY A 575 3.77 10.43 -16.75
N THR A 576 2.76 11.21 -16.36
CA THR A 576 2.15 11.13 -15.02
C THR A 576 1.16 9.99 -14.91
N ASN A 577 0.99 9.45 -13.69
CA ASN A 577 0.05 8.37 -13.40
C ASN A 577 -1.40 8.85 -13.58
N ASN A 578 -2.25 8.13 -14.31
CA ASN A 578 -3.63 8.59 -14.57
C ASN A 578 -4.66 8.22 -13.47
N GLY A 579 -4.23 7.56 -12.39
CA GLY A 579 -5.09 7.14 -11.28
C GLY A 579 -5.75 5.80 -11.52
N VAL A 580 -5.08 4.89 -12.25
CA VAL A 580 -5.62 3.56 -12.60
C VAL A 580 -5.18 2.50 -11.60
N TRP A 581 -6.12 1.66 -11.17
CA TRP A 581 -5.85 0.41 -10.45
C TRP A 581 -6.86 -0.67 -10.84
N PHE A 582 -6.59 -1.90 -10.39
CA PHE A 582 -7.38 -3.09 -10.71
C PHE A 582 -7.83 -3.72 -9.40
N SER A 583 -9.13 -3.94 -9.26
CA SER A 583 -9.69 -4.61 -8.09
C SER A 583 -11.13 -5.04 -8.37
N TYR A 584 -11.61 -6.08 -7.67
CA TYR A 584 -12.99 -6.58 -7.77
C TYR A 584 -13.45 -6.86 -9.21
N GLY A 585 -12.58 -7.37 -10.09
CA GLY A 585 -12.91 -7.69 -11.49
C GLY A 585 -13.08 -6.47 -12.39
N HIS A 586 -12.51 -5.33 -12.03
CA HIS A 586 -12.62 -4.08 -12.77
C HIS A 586 -11.28 -3.33 -12.86
N LEU A 587 -11.12 -2.58 -13.95
CA LEU A 587 -10.23 -1.43 -14.04
C LEU A 587 -10.98 -0.22 -13.49
N TRP A 588 -10.34 0.52 -12.59
CA TRP A 588 -10.84 1.75 -11.99
C TRP A 588 -9.98 2.94 -12.39
N VAL A 589 -10.60 4.12 -12.50
CA VAL A 589 -9.90 5.39 -12.65
C VAL A 589 -10.49 6.41 -11.68
N GLN A 590 -9.63 7.00 -10.84
CA GLN A 590 -9.97 8.15 -10.02
C GLN A 590 -8.93 9.23 -10.28
N ASN A 591 -9.38 10.36 -10.84
CA ASN A 591 -8.54 11.52 -11.06
C ASN A 591 -9.36 12.81 -11.15
N GLU A 592 -8.72 13.93 -11.49
CA GLU A 592 -9.34 15.24 -11.54
C GLU A 592 -10.46 15.38 -12.58
N GLU A 593 -10.49 14.49 -13.58
CA GLU A 593 -11.51 14.45 -14.63
C GLU A 593 -12.69 13.56 -14.27
N THR A 594 -12.54 12.61 -13.33
CA THR A 594 -13.62 11.72 -12.87
C THR A 594 -14.35 12.30 -11.67
N GLY A 595 -13.60 12.87 -10.71
CA GLY A 595 -14.08 13.15 -9.34
C GLY A 595 -15.46 13.81 -9.26
N LYS A 596 -15.66 15.00 -9.84
CA LYS A 596 -16.98 15.71 -9.80
C LYS A 596 -17.88 15.47 -11.02
N ARG A 597 -17.44 14.62 -11.96
CA ARG A 597 -18.06 14.51 -13.28
C ARG A 597 -18.69 13.15 -13.55
N MET A 598 -18.20 12.11 -12.87
CA MET A 598 -18.68 10.74 -13.03
C MET A 598 -19.50 10.31 -11.81
N PRO A 599 -20.51 9.44 -12.00
CA PRO A 599 -21.15 8.71 -10.88
C PRO A 599 -20.09 8.01 -10.02
N ASP A 600 -20.32 7.99 -8.71
CA ASP A 600 -19.42 7.39 -7.72
C ASP A 600 -17.96 7.89 -7.76
N HIS A 601 -17.73 9.03 -8.44
CA HIS A 601 -16.44 9.72 -8.57
C HIS A 601 -15.36 8.99 -9.36
N VAL A 602 -15.71 7.89 -10.04
CA VAL A 602 -14.77 7.01 -10.75
C VAL A 602 -15.25 6.69 -12.16
N GLU A 603 -14.31 6.46 -13.07
CA GLU A 603 -14.57 5.67 -14.28
C GLU A 603 -14.24 4.19 -13.99
N ARG A 604 -14.99 3.27 -14.61
CA ARG A 604 -14.77 1.83 -14.46
C ARG A 604 -14.97 1.05 -15.75
N ARG A 605 -14.22 -0.04 -15.90
CA ARG A 605 -14.43 -1.08 -16.93
C ARG A 605 -14.39 -2.43 -16.27
N THR A 606 -15.39 -3.29 -16.49
CA THR A 606 -15.31 -4.68 -16.06
C THR A 606 -14.24 -5.41 -16.86
N TYR A 607 -13.67 -6.48 -16.31
CA TYR A 607 -12.76 -7.36 -17.08
C TYR A 607 -13.47 -7.92 -18.32
N ASP A 608 -14.73 -8.32 -18.20
CA ASP A 608 -15.54 -8.73 -19.36
C ASP A 608 -15.57 -7.68 -20.46
N GLN A 609 -15.76 -6.40 -20.14
CA GLN A 609 -15.76 -5.31 -21.13
C GLN A 609 -14.40 -5.14 -21.81
N LEU A 610 -13.31 -5.36 -21.08
CA LEU A 610 -11.96 -5.35 -21.63
C LEU A 610 -11.71 -6.57 -22.54
N LEU A 611 -12.37 -7.70 -22.24
CA LEU A 611 -12.22 -8.96 -22.97
C LEU A 611 -13.18 -9.12 -24.17
N THR A 612 -14.32 -8.44 -24.20
CA THR A 612 -15.41 -8.70 -25.17
C THR A 612 -15.60 -7.65 -26.26
N ARG A 613 -14.67 -6.70 -26.44
CA ARG A 613 -14.88 -5.67 -27.46
C ARG A 613 -14.74 -6.16 -28.90
N ARG A 614 -15.91 -6.25 -29.54
CA ARG A 614 -16.14 -6.42 -30.97
C ARG A 614 -15.20 -5.53 -31.78
N THR A 615 -14.34 -6.15 -32.57
CA THR A 615 -13.98 -5.59 -33.87
C THR A 615 -15.25 -5.48 -34.70
N GLU A 616 -15.96 -4.35 -34.64
CA GLU A 616 -16.77 -3.93 -35.78
C GLU A 616 -15.81 -3.50 -36.87
N SER A 617 -15.19 -4.49 -37.53
CA SER A 617 -14.68 -4.31 -38.87
C SER A 617 -15.88 -3.97 -39.74
N GLY A 618 -16.00 -2.71 -40.12
CA GLY A 618 -16.78 -2.31 -41.27
C GLY A 618 -16.33 -3.14 -42.48
N ALA A 619 -17.09 -4.19 -42.78
CA ALA A 619 -17.01 -4.93 -44.02
C ALA A 619 -18.43 -4.94 -44.58
N GLY A 620 -18.62 -4.12 -45.61
CA GLY A 620 -19.91 -3.87 -46.21
C GLY A 620 -20.66 -5.14 -46.61
N ARG A 621 -21.99 -5.03 -46.55
CA ARG A 621 -22.89 -5.83 -47.38
C ARG A 621 -23.85 -4.88 -48.07
N LYS A 622 -23.59 -4.75 -49.37
CA LYS A 622 -24.41 -4.31 -50.51
C LYS A 622 -25.56 -3.35 -50.28
#